data_AF-A0A183SXX6-F1
#
_entry.id   AF-A0A183SXX6-F1
#
_cell.length_a   1.000
_cell.length_b   1.000
_cell.length_c   1.000
_cell.angle_alpha   90.00
_cell.angle_beta   90.00
_cell.angle_gamma   90.00
#
_symmetry.space_group_name_H-M   'P 1'
#
loop_
_entity.id
_entity.type
_entity.pdbx_description
1 polymer ?
#
loop_
_entity_poly.entity_id
_entity_poly.type
_entity_poly.pdbx_seq_one_letter_code
_entity_poly.pdbx_strand_id
1 'polypeptide(L)'
;MYVYIQSRHYSVQGRNFPQSYMINHRKPYGTYTFVGLDACPSPGSKRPLNFFGVITTDLAQMLEVFSSKASASNQTFWFGHYPTSTIISPGFDLRGLMSKTTFAYFCGHLHTLRNAVPYMYALQPEGFFELELADWRDARFFRVVAVDNDLVSFLDVPMTGVDSEDWPLVLITNPKDAGFLLPNKEPTDLIQHSTHIRFSFFALTYSRVLAWSKWPLKKIAISIDGHYQGDAQPASNPSPAVTVRSSPLFVLPWQPSYWAAQEPPAPESTHFIEAVCELRLAFYLLWALPICVLGFGRLYGNSRFYGRISRDWRLLAELRELTQLDALFYSLACYQLYVLCGPIFMGSIVDSHFGIVFVFGLFVSNTFLPESFTYVFEIFQQCPLIYALIYVLARRVGEVKLHPPATRFCHLKISSLVLLIVWSAFQLAYCVLTVLLPYGWFTCLLSPGRLWLLPLAWALFIIAARRLK
;
A
#
# COMPACT_ATOMS: atom_id res chain seq x y z
N MET A 1 12.95 0.81 -5.54
CA MET A 1 14.19 1.00 -6.35
C MET A 1 14.50 -0.17 -7.30
N TYR A 2 14.27 -1.45 -6.92
CA TYR A 2 14.58 -2.59 -7.81
C TYR A 2 13.62 -2.76 -9.00
N VAL A 3 12.33 -2.44 -8.85
CA VAL A 3 11.29 -2.80 -9.84
C VAL A 3 11.37 -2.01 -11.16
N TYR A 4 11.66 -0.70 -11.12
CA TYR A 4 11.75 0.13 -12.35
C TYR A 4 12.92 -0.26 -13.26
N ILE A 5 14.11 -0.41 -12.66
CA ILE A 5 15.30 -0.92 -13.36
C ILE A 5 15.03 -2.34 -13.86
N GLN A 6 14.28 -3.15 -13.09
CA GLN A 6 13.95 -4.49 -13.52
C GLN A 6 12.97 -4.53 -14.70
N SER A 7 11.96 -3.67 -14.76
CA SER A 7 10.98 -3.66 -15.85
C SER A 7 11.62 -3.40 -17.22
N ARG A 8 12.59 -2.48 -17.32
CA ARG A 8 13.32 -2.18 -18.57
C ARG A 8 14.28 -3.29 -18.97
N HIS A 9 14.90 -3.98 -18.01
CA HIS A 9 15.93 -4.98 -18.29
C HIS A 9 15.41 -6.42 -18.41
N TYR A 10 14.34 -6.77 -17.68
CA TYR A 10 13.83 -8.14 -17.54
C TYR A 10 12.43 -8.36 -18.13
N SER A 11 11.65 -7.31 -18.43
CA SER A 11 10.43 -7.54 -19.22
C SER A 11 10.79 -7.82 -20.67
N VAL A 12 10.01 -8.69 -21.32
CA VAL A 12 10.18 -9.08 -22.74
C VAL A 12 10.19 -7.85 -23.67
N GLN A 13 9.54 -6.77 -23.24
CA GLN A 13 9.23 -5.61 -24.08
C GLN A 13 9.95 -4.34 -23.62
N GLY A 14 10.33 -4.24 -22.34
CA GLY A 14 10.98 -3.05 -21.76
C GLY A 14 12.36 -2.74 -22.33
N ARG A 15 13.02 -3.70 -22.99
CA ARG A 15 14.26 -3.44 -23.74
C ARG A 15 14.02 -2.66 -25.03
N ASN A 16 12.84 -2.84 -25.64
CA ASN A 16 12.44 -2.21 -26.89
C ASN A 16 11.66 -0.91 -26.64
N PHE A 17 11.06 -0.76 -25.45
CA PHE A 17 10.25 0.39 -25.07
C PHE A 17 10.78 1.02 -23.78
N PRO A 18 11.54 2.13 -23.88
CA PRO A 18 12.10 2.80 -22.71
C PRO A 18 11.06 3.61 -21.92
N GLN A 19 9.81 3.69 -22.36
CA GLN A 19 8.69 4.41 -21.73
C GLN A 19 7.42 3.54 -21.79
N SER A 20 6.27 4.12 -21.47
CA SER A 20 4.95 3.50 -21.65
C SER A 20 4.79 2.90 -23.05
N TYR A 21 4.13 1.75 -23.14
CA TYR A 21 3.98 1.01 -24.39
C TYR A 21 2.65 0.27 -24.46
N MET A 22 2.25 -0.10 -25.68
CA MET A 22 1.04 -0.84 -25.96
C MET A 22 1.36 -2.03 -26.87
N ILE A 23 0.84 -3.21 -26.54
CA ILE A 23 1.00 -4.42 -27.34
C ILE A 23 -0.36 -5.05 -27.57
N ASN A 24 -0.62 -5.39 -28.83
CA ASN A 24 -1.81 -6.11 -29.23
C ASN A 24 -1.45 -7.57 -29.51
N HIS A 25 -2.01 -8.46 -28.71
CA HIS A 25 -1.91 -9.89 -28.92
C HIS A 25 -3.14 -10.37 -29.68
N ARG A 26 -2.98 -10.55 -31.00
CA ARG A 26 -4.04 -11.02 -31.89
C ARG A 26 -4.04 -12.54 -31.95
N LYS A 27 -5.22 -13.12 -31.79
CA LYS A 27 -5.54 -14.53 -31.97
C LYS A 27 -6.66 -14.68 -32.99
N PRO A 28 -6.84 -15.86 -33.59
CA PRO A 28 -7.97 -16.09 -34.50
C PRO A 28 -9.34 -15.82 -33.87
N TYR A 29 -9.44 -15.91 -32.54
CA TYR A 29 -10.67 -15.77 -31.77
C TYR A 29 -10.81 -14.41 -31.06
N GLY A 30 -9.84 -13.50 -31.15
CA GLY A 30 -9.92 -12.23 -30.44
C GLY A 30 -8.62 -11.44 -30.38
N THR A 31 -8.70 -10.20 -29.91
CA THR A 31 -7.53 -9.34 -29.67
C THR A 31 -7.46 -8.97 -28.19
N TYR A 32 -6.28 -9.13 -27.59
CA TYR A 32 -6.01 -8.78 -26.20
C TYR A 32 -4.95 -7.70 -26.16
N THR A 33 -5.25 -6.58 -25.49
CA THR A 33 -4.33 -5.44 -25.40
C THR A 33 -3.65 -5.39 -24.05
N PHE A 34 -2.36 -5.10 -24.08
CA PHE A 34 -1.49 -4.96 -22.93
C PHE A 34 -0.88 -3.56 -22.94
N VAL A 35 -1.11 -2.77 -21.89
CA VAL A 35 -0.62 -1.40 -21.76
C VAL A 35 0.35 -1.31 -20.58
N GLY A 36 1.62 -1.03 -20.88
CA GLY A 36 2.62 -0.68 -19.88
C GLY A 36 2.55 0.82 -19.58
N LEU A 37 2.27 1.17 -18.33
CA LEU A 37 2.27 2.53 -17.81
C LEU A 37 3.57 2.83 -17.05
N ASP A 38 4.39 3.70 -17.62
CA ASP A 38 5.55 4.28 -16.95
C ASP A 38 5.19 5.66 -16.38
N ALA A 39 4.68 5.67 -15.15
CA ALA A 39 4.48 6.90 -14.38
C ALA A 39 5.75 7.30 -13.59
N CYS A 40 6.92 6.72 -13.84
CA CYS A 40 8.10 7.06 -13.07
C CYS A 40 8.62 8.45 -13.46
N PRO A 41 8.79 9.37 -12.50
CA PRO A 41 9.35 10.67 -12.79
C PRO A 41 10.77 10.56 -13.35
N SER A 42 11.15 11.56 -14.16
CA SER A 42 12.46 11.64 -14.79
C SER A 42 13.60 11.53 -13.75
N PRO A 43 14.74 10.92 -14.11
CA PRO A 43 15.91 10.89 -13.23
C PRO A 43 16.34 12.32 -12.85
N GLY A 44 16.23 12.68 -11.57
CA GLY A 44 16.66 13.98 -11.05
C GLY A 44 17.30 13.88 -9.66
N SER A 45 17.67 15.01 -9.06
CA SER A 45 18.28 15.12 -7.72
C SER A 45 17.42 14.58 -6.56
N LYS A 46 16.16 14.23 -6.86
CA LYS A 46 15.13 13.66 -5.97
C LYS A 46 15.24 12.14 -5.75
N ARG A 47 16.23 11.49 -6.36
CA ARG A 47 16.53 10.07 -6.12
C ARG A 47 17.26 9.88 -4.78
N PRO A 48 16.93 8.87 -3.96
CA PRO A 48 16.20 7.64 -4.29
C PRO A 48 14.75 7.53 -3.76
N LEU A 49 14.09 8.62 -3.36
CA LEU A 49 12.87 8.59 -2.54
C LEU A 49 11.60 9.11 -3.23
N ASN A 50 11.48 8.88 -4.55
CA ASN A 50 10.25 9.18 -5.28
C ASN A 50 9.17 8.14 -4.95
N PHE A 51 8.28 8.49 -4.02
CA PHE A 51 7.11 7.67 -3.65
C PHE A 51 5.97 7.83 -4.66
N PHE A 52 5.94 8.92 -5.42
CA PHE A 52 4.84 9.23 -6.31
C PHE A 52 5.20 9.05 -7.78
N GLY A 53 4.30 8.40 -8.51
CA GLY A 53 4.29 8.45 -9.96
C GLY A 53 3.72 9.77 -10.46
N VAL A 54 4.04 10.18 -11.68
CA VAL A 54 3.55 11.41 -12.30
C VAL A 54 3.12 11.12 -13.73
N ILE A 55 1.92 11.57 -14.09
CA ILE A 55 1.47 11.62 -15.48
C ILE A 55 1.74 13.02 -16.03
N THR A 56 2.70 13.12 -16.94
CA THR A 56 2.96 14.35 -17.70
C THR A 56 1.92 14.56 -18.79
N THR A 57 1.79 15.78 -19.31
CA THR A 57 0.86 16.09 -20.40
C THR A 57 1.11 15.21 -21.64
N ASP A 58 2.37 15.00 -22.00
CA ASP A 58 2.74 14.16 -23.15
C ASP A 58 2.36 12.69 -22.91
N LEU A 59 2.56 12.20 -21.69
CA LEU A 59 2.14 10.85 -21.31
C LEU A 59 0.61 10.73 -21.33
N ALA A 60 -0.13 11.71 -20.81
CA ALA A 60 -1.59 11.73 -20.85
C ALA A 60 -2.12 11.62 -22.29
N GLN A 61 -1.57 12.42 -23.22
CA GLN A 61 -1.94 12.35 -24.64
C GLN A 61 -1.64 10.98 -25.25
N MET A 62 -0.49 10.39 -24.92
CA MET A 62 -0.13 9.04 -25.36
C MET A 62 -1.10 7.98 -24.84
N LEU A 63 -1.50 8.07 -23.56
CA LEU A 63 -2.43 7.12 -22.95
C LEU A 63 -3.83 7.21 -23.54
N GLU A 64 -4.32 8.39 -23.91
CA GLU A 64 -5.58 8.55 -24.65
C GLU A 64 -5.54 7.84 -26.02
N VAL A 65 -4.40 7.93 -26.72
CA VAL A 65 -4.19 7.19 -27.97
C VAL A 65 -4.16 5.68 -27.74
N PHE A 66 -3.57 5.21 -26.64
CA PHE A 66 -3.58 3.78 -26.30
C PHE A 66 -4.99 3.29 -25.96
N SER A 67 -5.72 4.02 -25.13
CA SER A 67 -7.09 3.68 -24.73
C SER A 67 -8.04 3.65 -25.93
N SER A 68 -7.97 4.64 -26.82
CA SER A 68 -8.77 4.66 -28.05
C SER A 68 -8.46 3.46 -28.96
N LYS A 69 -7.19 3.08 -29.12
CA LYS A 69 -6.81 1.88 -29.90
C LYS A 69 -7.22 0.57 -29.22
N ALA A 70 -7.28 0.53 -27.89
CA ALA A 70 -7.67 -0.64 -27.11
C ALA A 70 -9.19 -0.90 -27.15
N SER A 71 -10.00 0.07 -27.58
CA SER A 71 -11.47 -0.05 -27.63
C SER A 71 -11.99 -1.19 -28.51
N ALA A 72 -11.19 -1.67 -29.46
CA ALA A 72 -11.52 -2.79 -30.34
C ALA A 72 -11.06 -4.16 -29.80
N SER A 73 -10.49 -4.22 -28.61
CA SER A 73 -9.97 -5.46 -28.01
C SER A 73 -11.01 -6.13 -27.12
N ASN A 74 -11.00 -7.47 -27.09
CA ASN A 74 -11.84 -8.28 -26.23
C ASN A 74 -11.56 -7.97 -24.75
N GLN A 75 -10.28 -7.85 -24.38
CA GLN A 75 -9.86 -7.42 -23.04
C GLN A 75 -8.64 -6.51 -23.12
N THR A 76 -8.55 -5.58 -22.16
CA THR A 76 -7.36 -4.77 -21.93
C THR A 76 -6.81 -4.99 -20.53
N PHE A 77 -5.49 -5.17 -20.45
CA PHE A 77 -4.74 -5.29 -19.21
C PHE A 77 -3.71 -4.18 -19.13
N TRP A 78 -3.67 -3.49 -18.00
CA TRP A 78 -2.66 -2.47 -17.73
C TRP A 78 -1.66 -2.99 -16.72
N PHE A 79 -0.41 -2.52 -16.81
CA PHE A 79 0.60 -2.80 -15.81
C PHE A 79 1.44 -1.56 -15.55
N GLY A 80 1.76 -1.30 -14.28
CA GLY A 80 2.58 -0.17 -13.88
C GLY A 80 3.24 -0.40 -12.54
N HIS A 81 4.13 0.50 -12.14
CA HIS A 81 4.77 0.39 -10.83
C HIS A 81 3.86 0.83 -9.70
N TYR A 82 3.24 2.00 -9.84
CA TYR A 82 2.49 2.69 -8.79
C TYR A 82 0.99 2.33 -8.87
N PRO A 83 0.30 2.08 -7.75
CA PRO A 83 -1.15 2.05 -7.71
C PRO A 83 -1.68 3.41 -8.11
N THR A 84 -2.90 3.48 -8.67
CA THR A 84 -3.45 4.76 -9.13
C THR A 84 -3.58 5.78 -8.00
N SER A 85 -3.71 5.35 -6.75
CA SER A 85 -3.73 6.22 -5.57
C SER A 85 -2.41 6.94 -5.28
N THR A 86 -1.29 6.48 -5.82
CA THR A 86 0.03 7.11 -5.63
C THR A 86 0.57 7.69 -6.95
N ILE A 87 -0.32 7.96 -7.92
CA ILE A 87 0.01 8.61 -9.18
C ILE A 87 -0.61 10.02 -9.19
N ILE A 88 0.25 11.02 -9.39
CA ILE A 88 -0.15 12.41 -9.55
C ILE A 88 -0.47 12.65 -11.03
N SER A 89 -1.74 12.89 -11.38
CA SER A 89 -2.20 13.17 -12.75
C SER A 89 -3.00 14.50 -12.85
N PRO A 90 -2.33 15.67 -12.73
CA PRO A 90 -3.02 16.95 -12.70
C PRO A 90 -3.80 17.21 -13.99
N GLY A 91 -5.11 17.47 -13.88
CA GLY A 91 -5.98 17.73 -15.03
C GLY A 91 -6.21 16.51 -15.94
N PHE A 92 -5.87 15.30 -15.49
CA PHE A 92 -6.04 14.07 -16.26
C PHE A 92 -6.66 12.96 -15.40
N ASP A 93 -7.82 12.48 -15.82
CA ASP A 93 -8.54 11.40 -15.14
C ASP A 93 -8.03 10.03 -15.62
N LEU A 94 -6.98 9.53 -14.97
CA LEU A 94 -6.38 8.24 -15.30
C LEU A 94 -7.35 7.07 -15.08
N ARG A 95 -8.08 7.06 -13.95
CA ARG A 95 -9.02 5.97 -13.62
C ARG A 95 -10.19 5.94 -14.57
N GLY A 96 -10.77 7.11 -14.88
CA GLY A 96 -11.80 7.25 -15.90
C GLY A 96 -11.33 6.80 -17.28
N LEU A 97 -10.08 7.11 -17.66
CA LEU A 97 -9.52 6.61 -18.92
C LEU A 97 -9.39 5.08 -18.94
N MET A 98 -8.86 4.49 -17.88
CA MET A 98 -8.67 3.04 -17.76
C MET A 98 -10.01 2.30 -17.77
N SER A 99 -11.03 2.85 -17.11
CA SER A 99 -12.37 2.27 -17.02
C SER A 99 -13.02 1.95 -18.37
N LYS A 100 -12.62 2.64 -19.45
CA LYS A 100 -13.20 2.45 -20.79
C LYS A 100 -13.04 1.01 -21.27
N THR A 101 -11.85 0.43 -21.12
CA THR A 101 -11.52 -0.88 -21.75
C THR A 101 -10.84 -1.87 -20.81
N THR A 102 -10.43 -1.44 -19.61
CA THR A 102 -9.58 -2.25 -18.73
C THR A 102 -10.39 -3.23 -17.92
N PHE A 103 -9.95 -4.50 -17.92
CA PHE A 103 -10.41 -5.50 -16.95
C PHE A 103 -9.65 -5.36 -15.64
N ALA A 104 -8.30 -5.38 -15.73
CA ALA A 104 -7.43 -5.27 -14.56
C ALA A 104 -6.19 -4.39 -14.82
N TYR A 105 -5.81 -3.65 -13.79
CA TYR A 105 -4.53 -2.96 -13.63
C TYR A 105 -3.66 -3.71 -12.64
N PHE A 106 -2.49 -4.15 -13.10
CA PHE A 106 -1.52 -4.86 -12.30
C PHE A 106 -0.43 -3.89 -11.83
N CYS A 107 -0.36 -3.65 -10.51
CA CYS A 107 0.59 -2.72 -9.92
C CYS A 107 1.43 -3.34 -8.79
N GLY A 108 2.38 -2.56 -8.28
CA GLY A 108 3.17 -2.87 -7.08
C GLY A 108 3.32 -1.60 -6.23
N HIS A 109 4.50 -1.39 -5.63
CA HIS A 109 4.94 -0.19 -4.90
C HIS A 109 4.68 -0.15 -3.39
N LEU A 110 3.48 -0.46 -2.92
CA LEU A 110 3.14 -0.35 -1.49
C LEU A 110 3.63 -1.59 -0.75
N HIS A 111 3.42 -2.76 -1.34
CA HIS A 111 3.85 -4.07 -0.84
C HIS A 111 3.27 -4.42 0.55
N THR A 112 3.20 -5.72 0.87
CA THR A 112 2.70 -6.13 2.19
C THR A 112 3.75 -5.88 3.28
N LEU A 113 3.40 -5.10 4.31
CA LEU A 113 4.25 -4.95 5.49
C LEU A 113 4.11 -6.22 6.35
N ARG A 114 5.08 -7.14 6.25
CA ARG A 114 5.14 -8.38 7.05
C ARG A 114 3.85 -9.25 6.95
N ASN A 115 3.28 -9.40 5.76
CA ASN A 115 2.07 -10.20 5.50
C ASN A 115 0.80 -9.71 6.22
N ALA A 116 0.77 -8.46 6.72
CA ALA A 116 -0.41 -7.92 7.41
C ALA A 116 -1.63 -7.77 6.49
N VAL A 117 -1.40 -7.59 5.19
CA VAL A 117 -2.43 -7.53 4.15
C VAL A 117 -1.93 -8.32 2.94
N PRO A 118 -2.20 -9.65 2.84
CA PRO A 118 -1.67 -10.48 1.77
C PRO A 118 -2.40 -10.26 0.43
N TYR A 119 -3.62 -9.75 0.46
CA TYR A 119 -4.44 -9.46 -0.73
C TYR A 119 -4.70 -7.96 -0.83
N MET A 120 -4.03 -7.29 -1.76
CA MET A 120 -4.17 -5.84 -2.00
C MET A 120 -4.93 -5.62 -3.31
N TYR A 121 -6.20 -6.01 -3.30
CA TYR A 121 -7.09 -5.94 -4.43
C TYR A 121 -8.13 -4.86 -4.18
N ALA A 122 -8.37 -4.02 -5.17
CA ALA A 122 -9.40 -3.01 -5.12
C ALA A 122 -10.25 -3.09 -6.38
N LEU A 123 -11.57 -3.13 -6.22
CA LEU A 123 -12.49 -2.81 -7.30
C LEU A 123 -12.63 -1.29 -7.35
N GLN A 124 -12.12 -0.67 -8.40
CA GLN A 124 -12.24 0.78 -8.55
C GLN A 124 -13.70 1.14 -8.83
N PRO A 125 -14.23 2.26 -8.28
CA PRO A 125 -15.60 2.71 -8.52
C PRO A 125 -15.95 2.84 -10.00
N GLU A 126 -14.96 3.11 -10.85
CA GLU A 126 -15.11 3.23 -12.29
C GLU A 126 -15.27 1.85 -13.00
N GLY A 127 -15.14 0.73 -12.30
CA GLY A 127 -15.53 -0.60 -12.78
C GLY A 127 -14.42 -1.43 -13.41
N PHE A 128 -13.21 -1.40 -12.84
CA PHE A 128 -12.09 -2.29 -13.18
C PHE A 128 -11.33 -2.70 -11.90
N PHE A 129 -10.61 -3.82 -11.96
CA PHE A 129 -9.79 -4.25 -10.83
C PHE A 129 -8.43 -3.57 -10.82
N GLU A 130 -8.03 -3.00 -9.69
CA GLU A 130 -6.65 -2.63 -9.38
C GLU A 130 -6.07 -3.70 -8.45
N LEU A 131 -5.13 -4.49 -8.94
CA LEU A 131 -4.62 -5.68 -8.27
C LEU A 131 -3.14 -5.52 -7.98
N GLU A 132 -2.82 -5.00 -6.80
CA GLU A 132 -1.44 -4.88 -6.35
C GLU A 132 -0.92 -6.25 -5.89
N LEU A 133 0.27 -6.63 -6.37
CA LEU A 133 0.92 -7.87 -5.96
C LEU A 133 1.69 -7.65 -4.66
N ALA A 134 1.41 -8.45 -3.64
CA ALA A 134 1.99 -8.33 -2.31
C ALA A 134 3.49 -8.70 -2.17
N ASP A 135 4.20 -8.90 -3.28
CA ASP A 135 5.61 -9.30 -3.33
C ASP A 135 6.53 -8.32 -2.57
N TRP A 136 7.05 -8.67 -1.40
CA TRP A 136 8.11 -7.90 -0.72
C TRP A 136 9.38 -8.74 -0.61
N ARG A 137 10.55 -8.09 -0.48
CA ARG A 137 11.91 -8.69 -0.51
C ARG A 137 12.02 -10.17 -0.08
N ASP A 138 11.45 -10.51 1.08
CA ASP A 138 11.56 -11.82 1.73
C ASP A 138 10.31 -12.71 1.53
N ALA A 139 9.14 -12.14 1.22
CA ALA A 139 7.89 -12.84 0.93
C ALA A 139 7.54 -12.61 -0.55
N ARG A 140 8.13 -13.43 -1.42
CA ARG A 140 8.03 -13.26 -2.86
C ARG A 140 6.74 -13.83 -3.41
N PHE A 141 6.09 -13.13 -4.32
CA PHE A 141 4.89 -13.61 -5.01
C PHE A 141 5.02 -13.44 -6.52
N PHE A 142 4.36 -14.30 -7.28
CA PHE A 142 4.05 -14.05 -8.69
C PHE A 142 2.57 -14.31 -8.96
N ARG A 143 1.99 -13.57 -9.90
CA ARG A 143 0.61 -13.78 -10.33
C ARG A 143 0.57 -14.57 -11.64
N VAL A 144 -0.27 -15.59 -11.67
CA VAL A 144 -0.69 -16.27 -12.91
C VAL A 144 -2.03 -15.67 -13.32
N VAL A 145 -2.16 -15.27 -14.58
CA VAL A 145 -3.42 -14.78 -15.17
C VAL A 145 -3.78 -15.68 -16.34
N ALA A 146 -5.01 -16.18 -16.37
CA ALA A 146 -5.56 -16.99 -17.45
C ALA A 146 -6.78 -16.28 -18.04
N VAL A 147 -6.83 -16.24 -19.38
CA VAL A 147 -8.00 -15.76 -20.13
C VAL A 147 -8.60 -16.95 -20.86
N ASP A 148 -9.83 -17.30 -20.47
CA ASP A 148 -10.55 -18.47 -20.93
C ASP A 148 -11.90 -18.06 -21.51
N ASN A 149 -11.97 -17.96 -22.84
CA ASN A 149 -13.14 -17.43 -23.55
C ASN A 149 -13.55 -16.04 -23.04
N ASP A 150 -12.57 -15.15 -22.94
CA ASP A 150 -12.69 -13.78 -22.42
C ASP A 150 -13.08 -13.65 -20.94
N LEU A 151 -13.23 -14.77 -20.21
CA LEU A 151 -13.24 -14.79 -18.75
C LEU A 151 -11.82 -14.78 -18.20
N VAL A 152 -11.52 -13.88 -17.28
CA VAL A 152 -10.20 -13.70 -16.69
C VAL A 152 -10.19 -14.27 -15.28
N SER A 153 -9.28 -15.21 -15.04
CA SER A 153 -9.01 -15.77 -13.70
C SER A 153 -7.55 -15.54 -13.35
N PHE A 154 -7.24 -15.38 -12.06
CA PHE A 154 -5.87 -15.20 -11.62
C PHE A 154 -5.61 -15.87 -10.27
N LEU A 155 -4.34 -16.15 -10.00
CA LEU A 155 -3.85 -16.73 -8.75
C LEU A 155 -2.53 -16.06 -8.38
N ASP A 156 -2.43 -15.64 -7.12
CA ASP A 156 -1.18 -15.18 -6.52
C ASP A 156 -0.49 -16.35 -5.83
N VAL A 157 0.75 -16.61 -6.24
CA VAL A 157 1.53 -17.75 -5.82
C VAL A 157 2.71 -17.26 -5.00
N PRO A 158 2.82 -17.64 -3.72
CA PRO A 158 4.03 -17.37 -2.96
C PRO A 158 5.19 -18.17 -3.57
N MET A 159 6.40 -17.61 -3.49
CA MET A 159 7.64 -18.30 -3.78
C MET A 159 8.37 -18.52 -2.46
N THR A 160 7.87 -19.49 -1.67
CA THR A 160 8.54 -19.88 -0.44
C THR A 160 9.85 -20.57 -0.81
N GLY A 161 10.95 -20.09 -0.22
CA GLY A 161 12.26 -20.71 -0.43
C GLY A 161 12.21 -22.13 0.11
N VAL A 162 12.61 -23.10 -0.73
CA VAL A 162 12.61 -24.57 -0.53
C VAL A 162 11.45 -25.29 -1.23
N ASP A 163 11.67 -25.50 -2.53
CA ASP A 163 11.25 -26.58 -3.43
C ASP A 163 9.93 -27.38 -3.31
N SER A 164 9.02 -27.21 -2.34
CA SER A 164 7.92 -28.19 -2.17
C SER A 164 6.52 -27.70 -1.75
N GLU A 165 6.31 -26.59 -1.04
CA GLU A 165 4.95 -26.27 -0.53
C GLU A 165 4.04 -25.56 -1.52
N ASP A 166 4.60 -24.77 -2.45
CA ASP A 166 3.78 -23.98 -3.39
C ASP A 166 3.23 -24.81 -4.57
N TRP A 167 3.53 -26.11 -4.64
CA TRP A 167 3.09 -27.00 -5.74
C TRP A 167 2.14 -28.08 -5.21
N PRO A 168 1.12 -28.49 -6.00
CA PRO A 168 0.79 -28.05 -7.35
C PRO A 168 0.06 -26.71 -7.40
N LEU A 169 0.26 -25.95 -8.47
CA LEU A 169 -0.49 -24.73 -8.75
C LEU A 169 -1.80 -25.09 -9.43
N VAL A 170 -2.91 -24.60 -8.89
CA VAL A 170 -4.25 -24.87 -9.42
C VAL A 170 -4.99 -23.55 -9.62
N LEU A 171 -5.38 -23.28 -10.86
CA LEU A 171 -6.20 -22.13 -11.22
C LEU A 171 -7.48 -22.63 -11.90
N ILE A 172 -8.63 -22.42 -11.25
CA ILE A 172 -9.93 -22.69 -11.86
C ILE A 172 -10.25 -21.53 -12.80
N THR A 173 -10.49 -21.82 -14.07
CA THR A 173 -10.80 -20.79 -15.08
C THR A 173 -12.30 -20.74 -15.40
N ASN A 174 -13.01 -21.84 -15.17
CA ASN A 174 -14.45 -21.91 -15.34
C ASN A 174 -15.07 -23.02 -14.44
N PRO A 175 -16.01 -22.71 -13.54
CA PRO A 175 -16.42 -21.35 -13.17
C PRO A 175 -15.26 -20.61 -12.50
N LYS A 176 -15.05 -19.34 -12.86
CA LYS A 176 -14.11 -18.48 -12.14
C LYS A 176 -14.70 -18.07 -10.79
N ASP A 177 -13.83 -17.57 -9.90
CA ASP A 177 -14.24 -17.01 -8.62
C ASP A 177 -15.26 -15.88 -8.82
N ALA A 178 -16.42 -16.02 -8.14
CA ALA A 178 -17.54 -15.09 -8.23
C ALA A 178 -17.20 -13.68 -7.70
N GLY A 179 -16.27 -13.58 -6.75
CA GLY A 179 -15.81 -12.30 -6.19
C GLY A 179 -15.02 -11.45 -7.20
N PHE A 180 -14.57 -12.05 -8.31
CA PHE A 180 -13.81 -11.36 -9.35
C PHE A 180 -14.54 -11.27 -10.69
N LEU A 181 -15.87 -11.46 -10.71
CA LEU A 181 -16.68 -11.27 -11.91
C LEU A 181 -16.82 -9.77 -12.25
N LEU A 182 -16.62 -9.42 -13.53
CA LEU A 182 -16.94 -8.09 -14.06
C LEU A 182 -17.90 -8.22 -15.25
N PRO A 183 -19.22 -8.34 -15.05
CA PRO A 183 -20.19 -8.54 -16.14
C PRO A 183 -20.19 -7.42 -17.21
N ASN A 184 -19.75 -6.22 -16.84
CA ASN A 184 -19.56 -5.10 -17.77
C ASN A 184 -18.31 -5.21 -18.65
N LYS A 185 -17.37 -6.09 -18.31
CA LYS A 185 -16.09 -6.31 -19.01
C LYS A 185 -15.88 -7.75 -19.48
N GLU A 186 -16.70 -8.69 -19.05
CA GLU A 186 -16.56 -10.12 -19.35
C GLU A 186 -17.91 -10.75 -19.73
N PRO A 187 -17.93 -11.74 -20.63
CA PRO A 187 -19.15 -12.43 -21.03
C PRO A 187 -19.56 -13.49 -19.99
N THR A 188 -19.98 -13.05 -18.80
CA THR A 188 -20.27 -13.94 -17.66
C THR A 188 -21.39 -14.95 -17.92
N ASP A 189 -22.31 -14.66 -18.83
CA ASP A 189 -23.37 -15.59 -19.27
C ASP A 189 -22.81 -16.88 -19.88
N LEU A 190 -21.59 -16.85 -20.43
CA LEU A 190 -20.93 -18.04 -20.98
C LEU A 190 -20.67 -19.11 -19.92
N ILE A 191 -20.59 -18.76 -18.64
CA ILE A 191 -20.42 -19.72 -17.54
C ILE A 191 -21.61 -20.69 -17.52
N GLN A 192 -22.83 -20.19 -17.71
CA GLN A 192 -24.05 -21.01 -17.73
C GLN A 192 -24.13 -21.92 -18.96
N HIS A 193 -23.46 -21.55 -20.05
CA HIS A 193 -23.54 -22.21 -21.35
C HIS A 193 -22.22 -22.87 -21.79
N SER A 194 -21.28 -23.11 -20.86
CA SER A 194 -19.90 -23.50 -21.19
C SER A 194 -19.75 -24.93 -21.74
N THR A 195 -20.03 -25.15 -23.03
CA THR A 195 -19.92 -26.46 -23.71
C THR A 195 -18.53 -26.77 -24.29
N HIS A 196 -17.49 -26.03 -23.94
CA HIS A 196 -16.23 -26.04 -24.70
C HIS A 196 -15.10 -26.82 -24.03
N ILE A 197 -14.95 -28.10 -24.42
CA ILE A 197 -13.74 -28.68 -25.05
C ILE A 197 -14.22 -29.63 -26.16
N ARG A 198 -13.75 -29.45 -27.41
CA ARG A 198 -14.22 -30.26 -28.55
C ARG A 198 -13.86 -31.75 -28.37
N PHE A 199 -14.85 -32.60 -28.09
CA PHE A 199 -15.02 -33.90 -28.73
C PHE A 199 -16.51 -34.20 -28.88
N SER A 200 -16.91 -34.59 -30.09
CA SER A 200 -18.29 -34.63 -30.58
C SER A 200 -19.16 -35.71 -29.90
N PHE A 201 -20.48 -35.43 -29.92
CA PHE A 201 -21.62 -36.25 -29.50
C PHE A 201 -21.87 -36.38 -27.99
N PHE A 202 -22.20 -35.28 -27.31
CA PHE A 202 -23.28 -35.12 -26.30
C PHE A 202 -23.11 -33.72 -25.67
N ALA A 203 -24.20 -32.97 -25.48
CA ALA A 203 -24.17 -31.60 -24.96
C ALA A 203 -23.88 -31.54 -23.46
N LEU A 204 -22.63 -31.79 -23.06
CA LEU A 204 -22.15 -31.65 -21.69
C LEU A 204 -21.34 -30.36 -21.53
N THR A 205 -21.61 -29.61 -20.46
CA THR A 205 -20.84 -28.44 -20.03
C THR A 205 -19.66 -28.89 -19.19
N TYR A 206 -18.48 -28.26 -19.31
CA TYR A 206 -17.27 -28.67 -18.57
C TYR A 206 -16.73 -27.57 -17.65
N SER A 207 -16.28 -27.95 -16.45
CA SER A 207 -15.42 -27.12 -15.60
C SER A 207 -13.98 -27.24 -16.09
N ARG A 208 -13.25 -26.12 -16.14
CA ARG A 208 -11.88 -26.03 -16.66
C ARG A 208 -10.92 -25.58 -15.57
N VAL A 209 -9.83 -26.33 -15.44
CA VAL A 209 -8.80 -26.11 -14.42
C VAL A 209 -7.44 -26.19 -15.07
N LEU A 210 -6.58 -25.21 -14.78
CA LEU A 210 -5.17 -25.28 -15.10
C LEU A 210 -4.41 -25.78 -13.87
N ALA A 211 -3.68 -26.88 -14.04
CA ALA A 211 -2.86 -27.45 -12.99
C ALA A 211 -1.42 -27.62 -13.46
N TRP A 212 -0.48 -27.10 -12.68
CA TRP A 212 0.95 -27.28 -12.91
C TRP A 212 1.59 -27.94 -11.69
N SER A 213 2.55 -28.84 -11.93
CA SER A 213 3.26 -29.56 -10.87
C SER A 213 4.69 -29.88 -11.31
N LYS A 214 5.63 -29.87 -10.35
CA LYS A 214 6.99 -30.42 -10.56
C LYS A 214 6.98 -31.95 -10.72
N TRP A 215 5.94 -32.60 -10.19
CA TRP A 215 5.77 -34.06 -10.18
C TRP A 215 4.55 -34.49 -11.00
N PRO A 216 4.52 -35.70 -11.58
CA PRO A 216 3.35 -36.20 -12.30
C PRO A 216 2.09 -36.14 -11.44
N LEU A 217 1.05 -35.45 -11.94
CA LEU A 217 -0.25 -35.38 -11.29
C LEU A 217 -0.98 -36.73 -11.46
N LYS A 218 -1.33 -37.37 -10.35
CA LYS A 218 -2.04 -38.66 -10.36
C LYS A 218 -3.56 -38.51 -10.53
N LYS A 219 -4.14 -37.46 -9.95
CA LYS A 219 -5.59 -37.23 -9.88
C LYS A 219 -5.85 -35.75 -9.59
N ILE A 220 -6.87 -35.16 -10.22
CA ILE A 220 -7.41 -33.84 -9.89
C ILE A 220 -8.88 -34.01 -9.55
N ALA A 221 -9.20 -33.97 -8.27
CA ALA A 221 -10.57 -34.00 -7.77
C ALA A 221 -11.14 -32.58 -7.74
N ILE A 222 -12.35 -32.39 -8.27
CA ILE A 222 -13.05 -31.09 -8.24
C ILE A 222 -14.20 -31.17 -7.24
N SER A 223 -14.33 -30.14 -6.41
CA SER A 223 -15.46 -29.92 -5.52
C SER A 223 -15.95 -28.48 -5.66
N ILE A 224 -17.27 -28.29 -5.64
CA ILE A 224 -17.91 -26.97 -5.65
C ILE A 224 -18.65 -26.83 -4.31
N ASP A 225 -18.41 -25.75 -3.57
CA ASP A 225 -18.99 -25.50 -2.23
C ASP A 225 -18.86 -26.69 -1.27
N GLY A 226 -17.72 -27.39 -1.32
CA GLY A 226 -17.44 -28.59 -0.52
C GLY A 226 -18.05 -29.89 -1.05
N HIS A 227 -18.90 -29.84 -2.08
CA HIS A 227 -19.50 -31.02 -2.72
C HIS A 227 -18.61 -31.57 -3.84
N TYR A 228 -18.14 -32.82 -3.69
CA TYR A 228 -17.33 -33.51 -4.70
C TYR A 228 -18.11 -33.72 -6.02
N GLN A 229 -17.53 -33.28 -7.13
CA GLN A 229 -18.11 -33.35 -8.48
C GLN A 229 -17.54 -34.52 -9.31
N GLY A 230 -16.27 -34.90 -9.08
CA GLY A 230 -15.61 -35.94 -9.86
C GLY A 230 -14.12 -35.67 -10.10
N ASP A 231 -13.49 -36.53 -10.90
CA ASP A 231 -12.07 -36.45 -11.26
C ASP A 231 -11.86 -35.90 -12.67
N ALA A 232 -11.20 -34.75 -12.76
CA ALA A 232 -10.93 -34.07 -14.01
C ALA A 232 -9.91 -34.83 -14.87
N GLN A 233 -10.14 -34.85 -16.18
CA GLN A 233 -9.31 -35.52 -17.17
C GLN A 233 -8.51 -34.49 -17.98
N PRO A 234 -7.29 -34.81 -18.45
CA PRO A 234 -6.54 -33.93 -19.33
C PRO A 234 -7.32 -33.58 -20.61
N ALA A 235 -7.31 -32.30 -21.02
CA ALA A 235 -8.03 -31.83 -22.20
C ALA A 235 -7.46 -32.36 -23.53
N SER A 236 -6.20 -32.77 -23.55
CA SER A 236 -5.53 -33.34 -24.72
C SER A 236 -4.90 -34.69 -24.35
N ASN A 237 -5.26 -35.75 -25.07
CA ASN A 237 -4.62 -37.05 -24.90
C ASN A 237 -3.12 -36.93 -25.30
N PRO A 238 -2.17 -37.41 -24.47
CA PRO A 238 -0.78 -37.48 -24.88
C PRO A 238 -0.65 -38.45 -26.06
N SER A 239 -0.32 -37.93 -27.24
CA SER A 239 -0.04 -38.76 -28.41
C SER A 239 1.29 -39.50 -28.19
N PRO A 240 1.40 -40.82 -28.44
CA PRO A 240 2.59 -41.60 -28.10
C PRO A 240 3.86 -41.23 -28.89
N ALA A 241 3.76 -40.34 -29.89
CA ALA A 241 4.86 -40.01 -30.80
C ALA A 241 5.52 -38.63 -30.57
N VAL A 242 5.13 -37.87 -29.53
CA VAL A 242 5.71 -36.53 -29.32
C VAL A 242 5.97 -36.27 -27.84
N THR A 243 7.24 -36.04 -27.49
CA THR A 243 7.73 -35.53 -26.20
C THR A 243 7.33 -34.05 -25.96
N VAL A 244 6.10 -33.67 -26.28
CA VAL A 244 5.55 -32.35 -25.98
C VAL A 244 4.90 -32.41 -24.60
N ARG A 245 5.33 -31.48 -23.74
CA ARG A 245 4.82 -31.26 -22.37
C ARG A 245 3.28 -31.38 -22.38
N SER A 246 2.75 -32.26 -21.54
CA SER A 246 1.31 -32.41 -21.32
C SER A 246 0.66 -31.04 -21.08
N SER A 247 -0.44 -30.75 -21.78
CA SER A 247 -1.22 -29.53 -21.54
C SER A 247 -1.59 -29.43 -20.06
N PRO A 248 -1.45 -28.26 -19.41
CA PRO A 248 -1.85 -28.08 -18.01
C PRO A 248 -3.37 -28.02 -17.83
N LEU A 249 -4.16 -28.09 -18.91
CA LEU A 249 -5.62 -27.97 -18.89
C LEU A 249 -6.29 -29.32 -18.60
N PHE A 250 -7.13 -29.33 -17.57
CA PHE A 250 -7.98 -30.45 -17.17
C PHE A 250 -9.45 -30.04 -17.20
N VAL A 251 -10.31 -31.02 -17.49
CA VAL A 251 -11.76 -30.83 -17.59
C VAL A 251 -12.59 -31.90 -16.92
N LEU A 252 -13.74 -31.49 -16.42
CA LEU A 252 -14.74 -32.35 -15.81
C LEU A 252 -16.14 -31.88 -16.24
N PRO A 253 -17.06 -32.76 -16.68
CA PRO A 253 -18.45 -32.38 -16.89
C PRO A 253 -19.10 -31.82 -15.62
N TRP A 254 -19.91 -30.77 -15.73
CA TRP A 254 -20.64 -30.17 -14.61
C TRP A 254 -22.00 -29.60 -15.07
N GLN A 255 -22.86 -29.25 -14.11
CA GLN A 255 -24.21 -28.72 -14.35
C GLN A 255 -24.35 -27.28 -13.79
N PRO A 256 -24.08 -26.22 -14.58
CA PRO A 256 -24.15 -24.84 -14.09
C PRO A 256 -25.53 -24.45 -13.55
N SER A 257 -26.61 -24.91 -14.20
CA SER A 257 -27.98 -24.59 -13.83
C SER A 257 -28.36 -25.10 -12.43
N TYR A 258 -27.80 -26.24 -12.02
CA TYR A 258 -27.99 -26.77 -10.67
C TYR A 258 -27.36 -25.87 -9.62
N TRP A 259 -26.13 -25.38 -9.87
CA TRP A 259 -25.40 -24.50 -8.94
C TRP A 259 -25.95 -23.07 -8.93
N ALA A 260 -26.37 -22.55 -10.09
CA ALA A 260 -26.98 -21.22 -10.18
C ALA A 260 -28.36 -21.14 -9.49
N ALA A 261 -29.04 -22.27 -9.32
CA ALA A 261 -30.34 -22.35 -8.64
C ALA A 261 -30.22 -22.53 -7.12
N GLN A 262 -29.02 -22.78 -6.59
CA GLN A 262 -28.80 -22.88 -5.15
C GLN A 262 -28.67 -21.49 -4.53
N GLU A 263 -29.18 -21.33 -3.31
CA GLU A 263 -28.88 -20.14 -2.51
C GLU A 263 -27.36 -20.11 -2.24
N PRO A 264 -26.73 -18.92 -2.28
CA PRO A 264 -25.31 -18.81 -1.98
C PRO A 264 -25.05 -19.41 -0.59
N PRO A 265 -23.95 -20.17 -0.41
CA PRO A 265 -23.62 -20.76 0.88
C PRO A 265 -23.58 -19.67 1.96
N ALA A 266 -23.90 -20.05 3.21
CA ALA A 266 -23.90 -19.15 4.34
C ALA A 266 -22.59 -18.31 4.37
N PRO A 267 -22.64 -17.02 4.73
CA PRO A 267 -21.54 -16.05 4.57
C PRO A 267 -20.20 -16.43 5.23
N GLU A 268 -20.15 -17.54 5.97
CA GLU A 268 -18.94 -18.13 6.55
C GLU A 268 -17.99 -18.76 5.51
N SER A 269 -18.43 -19.06 4.29
CA SER A 269 -17.59 -19.68 3.23
C SER A 269 -16.89 -18.68 2.30
N THR A 270 -17.28 -17.41 2.31
CA THR A 270 -16.57 -16.33 1.63
C THR A 270 -15.75 -15.55 2.64
N HIS A 271 -14.54 -16.03 2.91
CA HIS A 271 -13.59 -15.29 3.75
C HIS A 271 -13.07 -14.05 3.01
N PHE A 272 -13.84 -12.97 3.05
CA PHE A 272 -13.29 -11.63 2.89
C PHE A 272 -13.16 -11.01 4.28
N ILE A 273 -11.97 -11.11 4.87
CA ILE A 273 -11.59 -10.21 5.94
C ILE A 273 -11.11 -8.93 5.27
N GLU A 274 -12.05 -8.04 4.96
CA GLU A 274 -11.71 -6.67 4.58
C GLU A 274 -11.26 -5.93 5.84
N ALA A 275 -9.99 -6.09 6.20
CA ALA A 275 -9.36 -5.25 7.19
C ALA A 275 -8.97 -3.92 6.53
N VAL A 276 -9.96 -3.06 6.29
CA VAL A 276 -9.67 -1.64 6.03
C VAL A 276 -9.17 -1.06 7.35
N CYS A 277 -7.85 -1.13 7.57
CA CYS A 277 -7.24 -0.36 8.62
C CYS A 277 -7.37 1.12 8.22
N GLU A 278 -8.41 1.79 8.72
CA GLU A 278 -8.56 3.23 8.66
C GLU A 278 -7.35 3.87 9.39
N LEU A 279 -6.23 4.00 8.66
CA LEU A 279 -5.01 4.67 9.11
C LEU A 279 -5.33 6.05 9.69
N ARG A 280 -6.41 6.67 9.21
CA ARG A 280 -7.01 7.90 9.72
C ARG A 280 -7.43 7.76 11.17
N LEU A 281 -8.26 6.77 11.51
CA LEU A 281 -8.74 6.56 12.87
C LEU A 281 -7.57 6.26 13.82
N ALA A 282 -6.66 5.36 13.44
CA ALA A 282 -5.48 5.05 14.24
C ALA A 282 -4.60 6.29 14.46
N PHE A 283 -4.37 7.08 13.41
CA PHE A 283 -3.65 8.35 13.48
C PHE A 283 -4.31 9.32 14.46
N TYR A 284 -5.62 9.57 14.33
CA TYR A 284 -6.32 10.54 15.18
C TYR A 284 -6.33 10.10 16.65
N LEU A 285 -6.46 8.81 16.94
CA LEU A 285 -6.35 8.27 18.30
C LEU A 285 -4.94 8.47 18.88
N LEU A 286 -3.89 8.19 18.10
CA LEU A 286 -2.50 8.43 18.50
C LEU A 286 -2.19 9.91 18.68
N TRP A 287 -2.85 10.80 17.94
CA TRP A 287 -2.71 12.25 18.08
C TRP A 287 -3.48 12.82 19.27
N ALA A 288 -4.66 12.26 19.58
CA ALA A 288 -5.45 12.66 20.73
C ALA A 288 -4.71 12.35 22.04
N LEU A 289 -3.99 11.22 22.13
CA LEU A 289 -3.31 10.78 23.35
C LEU A 289 -2.42 11.85 24.01
N PRO A 290 -1.40 12.45 23.35
CA PRO A 290 -0.55 13.46 23.97
C PRO A 290 -1.31 14.75 24.30
N ILE A 291 -2.30 15.15 23.49
CA ILE A 291 -3.14 16.32 23.78
C ILE A 291 -3.94 16.07 25.07
N CYS A 292 -4.54 14.89 25.22
CA CYS A 292 -5.26 14.49 26.42
C CYS A 292 -4.34 14.40 27.63
N VAL A 293 -3.15 13.80 27.50
CA VAL A 293 -2.17 13.68 28.61
C VAL A 293 -1.69 15.06 29.08
N LEU A 294 -1.31 15.93 28.15
CA LEU A 294 -0.87 17.28 28.47
C LEU A 294 -2.02 18.11 29.06
N GLY A 295 -3.21 18.03 28.48
CA GLY A 295 -4.41 18.74 28.94
C GLY A 295 -4.86 18.27 30.34
N PHE A 296 -4.86 16.97 30.59
CA PHE A 296 -5.17 16.41 31.90
C PHE A 296 -4.15 16.85 32.96
N GLY A 297 -2.85 16.81 32.63
CA GLY A 297 -1.80 17.32 33.51
C GLY A 297 -1.94 18.82 33.78
N ARG A 298 -2.36 19.61 32.79
CA ARG A 298 -2.62 21.05 32.95
C ARG A 298 -3.79 21.32 33.90
N LEU A 299 -4.93 20.69 33.66
CA LEU A 299 -6.17 20.93 34.40
C LEU A 299 -6.12 20.37 35.82
N TYR A 300 -5.64 19.13 35.99
CA TYR A 300 -5.67 18.41 37.25
C TYR A 300 -4.33 18.38 37.97
N GLY A 301 -3.27 18.92 37.37
CA GLY A 301 -1.92 18.96 37.92
C GLY A 301 -1.85 19.50 39.34
N ASN A 302 -2.67 20.49 39.69
CA ASN A 302 -2.68 21.10 41.03
C ASN A 302 -3.69 20.45 41.99
N SER A 303 -4.43 19.43 41.55
CA SER A 303 -5.36 18.71 42.40
C SER A 303 -4.62 17.84 43.44
N ARG A 304 -5.22 17.67 44.61
CA ARG A 304 -4.68 16.80 45.68
C ARG A 304 -4.57 15.34 45.23
N PHE A 305 -5.52 14.87 44.43
CA PHE A 305 -5.54 13.50 43.91
C PHE A 305 -4.37 13.24 42.95
N TYR A 306 -4.21 14.09 41.93
CA TYR A 306 -3.12 13.96 40.97
C TYR A 306 -1.75 14.16 41.64
N GLY A 307 -1.66 15.08 42.61
CA GLY A 307 -0.46 15.27 43.42
C GLY A 307 -0.05 14.02 44.20
N ARG A 308 -1.02 13.26 44.73
CA ARG A 308 -0.77 11.99 45.44
C ARG A 308 -0.23 10.91 44.49
N ILE A 309 -0.89 10.70 43.35
CA ILE A 309 -0.50 9.69 42.36
C ILE A 309 0.86 10.02 41.73
N SER A 310 1.08 11.27 41.36
CA SER A 310 2.34 11.71 40.75
C SER A 310 3.55 11.53 41.68
N ARG A 311 3.34 11.51 43.00
CA ARG A 311 4.39 11.33 44.00
C ARG A 311 5.04 9.95 43.93
N ASP A 312 4.25 8.92 43.62
CA ASP A 312 4.71 7.52 43.56
C ASP A 312 5.33 7.20 42.18
N TRP A 313 4.98 7.97 41.15
CA TRP A 313 5.42 7.75 39.77
C TRP A 313 6.25 8.92 39.27
N ARG A 314 7.58 8.73 39.23
CA ARG A 314 8.54 9.77 38.82
C ARG A 314 8.20 10.44 37.49
N LEU A 315 7.83 9.67 36.46
CA LEU A 315 7.48 10.22 35.15
C LEU A 315 6.23 11.09 35.22
N LEU A 316 5.23 10.72 36.03
CA LEU A 316 4.01 11.52 36.21
C LEU A 316 4.30 12.83 36.96
N ALA A 317 5.21 12.84 37.94
CA ALA A 317 5.66 14.08 38.59
C ALA A 317 6.40 15.01 37.61
N GLU A 318 7.28 14.45 36.77
CA GLU A 318 8.01 15.20 35.75
C GLU A 318 7.07 15.80 34.68
N LEU A 319 6.11 15.00 34.19
CA LEU A 319 5.08 15.46 33.25
C LEU A 319 4.16 16.50 33.88
N ARG A 320 3.77 16.33 35.14
CA ARG A 320 2.99 17.31 35.90
C ARG A 320 3.67 18.68 35.84
N GLU A 321 4.93 18.75 36.26
CA GLU A 321 5.68 20.01 36.30
C GLU A 321 5.88 20.64 34.92
N LEU A 322 6.03 19.82 33.87
CA LEU A 322 6.09 20.30 32.49
C LEU A 322 4.78 20.98 32.06
N THR A 323 3.63 20.36 32.34
CA THR A 323 2.31 20.91 31.95
C THR A 323 1.95 22.21 32.68
N GLN A 324 2.57 22.48 33.83
CA GLN A 324 2.35 23.74 34.57
C GLN A 324 3.21 24.90 34.03
N LEU A 325 4.20 24.64 33.17
CA LEU A 325 4.98 25.68 32.52
C LEU A 325 4.29 26.14 31.22
N ASP A 326 3.75 27.36 31.23
CA ASP A 326 2.96 27.91 30.11
C ASP A 326 3.69 27.79 28.77
N ALA A 327 4.95 28.21 28.73
CA ALA A 327 5.76 28.16 27.51
C ALA A 327 5.94 26.73 26.97
N LEU A 328 6.07 25.71 27.83
CA LEU A 328 6.20 24.32 27.38
C LEU A 328 4.85 23.75 26.96
N PHE A 329 3.82 23.94 27.77
CA PHE A 329 2.48 23.41 27.50
C PHE A 329 1.90 23.97 26.20
N TYR A 330 1.85 25.29 26.05
CA TYR A 330 1.26 25.91 24.86
C TYR A 330 2.09 25.62 23.61
N SER A 331 3.42 25.59 23.69
CA SER A 331 4.25 25.27 22.51
C SER A 331 4.03 23.83 22.03
N LEU A 332 3.97 22.86 22.96
CA LEU A 332 3.73 21.46 22.61
C LEU A 332 2.29 21.25 22.11
N ALA A 333 1.29 21.85 22.76
CA ALA A 333 -0.11 21.76 22.33
C ALA A 333 -0.32 22.42 20.96
N CYS A 334 0.22 23.61 20.74
CA CYS A 334 0.14 24.31 19.45
C CYS A 334 0.85 23.53 18.35
N TYR A 335 2.01 22.92 18.62
CA TYR A 335 2.68 22.06 17.65
C TYR A 335 1.82 20.82 17.29
N GLN A 336 1.19 20.18 18.28
CA GLN A 336 0.32 19.03 18.03
C GLN A 336 -0.90 19.40 17.18
N LEU A 337 -1.52 20.55 17.46
CA LEU A 337 -2.63 21.07 16.66
C LEU A 337 -2.17 21.51 15.26
N TYR A 338 -0.97 22.10 15.16
CA TYR A 338 -0.40 22.52 13.88
C TYR A 338 -0.22 21.35 12.92
N VAL A 339 0.28 20.19 13.37
CA VAL A 339 0.48 19.05 12.45
C VAL A 339 -0.85 18.52 11.87
N LEU A 340 -1.97 18.73 12.55
CA LEU A 340 -3.28 18.27 12.07
C LEU A 340 -3.83 19.10 10.91
N CYS A 341 -3.47 20.39 10.81
CA CYS A 341 -4.06 21.31 9.83
C CYS A 341 -3.02 22.07 8.98
N GLY A 342 -1.78 22.15 9.46
CA GLY A 342 -0.70 22.89 8.86
C GLY A 342 0.11 22.07 7.85
N PRO A 343 0.85 22.75 6.97
CA PRO A 343 1.82 22.08 6.10
C PRO A 343 2.87 21.30 6.90
N ILE A 344 3.17 20.08 6.48
CA ILE A 344 4.33 19.34 6.98
C ILE A 344 5.59 19.91 6.32
N PHE A 345 5.57 20.03 4.98
CA PHE A 345 6.59 20.69 4.19
C PHE A 345 6.05 21.19 2.85
N MET A 346 6.76 22.13 2.25
CA MET A 346 6.36 22.84 1.02
C MET A 346 7.55 22.98 0.09
N GLY A 347 7.35 22.81 -1.22
CA GLY A 347 8.43 22.99 -2.18
C GLY A 347 8.12 22.38 -3.54
N SER A 348 9.15 22.19 -4.35
CA SER A 348 9.02 21.60 -5.68
C SER A 348 8.90 20.08 -5.58
N ILE A 349 7.72 19.59 -5.19
CA ILE A 349 7.44 18.18 -4.95
C ILE A 349 7.47 17.41 -6.28
N VAL A 350 6.78 17.93 -7.29
CA VAL A 350 6.79 17.41 -8.66
C VAL A 350 7.70 18.27 -9.54
N ASP A 351 8.28 17.69 -10.58
CA ASP A 351 9.13 18.45 -11.50
C ASP A 351 8.32 19.62 -12.10
N SER A 352 8.84 20.83 -11.88
CA SER A 352 8.26 22.12 -12.28
C SER A 352 7.00 22.60 -11.54
N HIS A 353 6.56 21.94 -10.45
CA HIS A 353 5.37 22.36 -9.71
C HIS A 353 5.60 22.45 -8.19
N PHE A 354 5.24 23.61 -7.64
CA PHE A 354 5.22 23.82 -6.19
C PHE A 354 4.02 23.10 -5.58
N GLY A 355 4.26 22.42 -4.47
CA GLY A 355 3.22 21.74 -3.72
C GLY A 355 3.39 21.87 -2.22
N ILE A 356 2.30 21.57 -1.52
CA ILE A 356 2.15 21.66 -0.07
C ILE A 356 1.69 20.30 0.44
N VAL A 357 2.48 19.66 1.30
CA VAL A 357 2.12 18.37 1.91
C VAL A 357 1.45 18.62 3.25
N PHE A 358 0.30 18.01 3.46
CA PHE A 358 -0.43 17.93 4.72
C PHE A 358 -0.50 16.48 5.20
N VAL A 359 -0.89 16.27 6.45
CA VAL A 359 -1.10 14.91 6.97
C VAL A 359 -2.22 14.16 6.24
N PHE A 360 -3.19 14.89 5.71
CA PHE A 360 -4.38 14.34 5.05
C PHE A 360 -4.33 14.38 3.51
N GLY A 361 -3.23 14.88 2.92
CA GLY A 361 -3.16 15.02 1.48
C GLY A 361 -2.06 15.94 0.96
N LEU A 362 -1.95 15.98 -0.35
CA LEU A 362 -0.99 16.79 -1.10
C LEU A 362 -1.74 17.79 -1.97
N PHE A 363 -1.37 19.07 -1.89
CA PHE A 363 -1.86 20.08 -2.82
C PHE A 363 -0.78 20.42 -3.84
N VAL A 364 -1.02 20.13 -5.12
CA VAL A 364 -0.10 20.43 -6.24
C VAL A 364 -0.92 20.97 -7.40
N SER A 365 -0.47 22.06 -8.04
CA SER A 365 -1.11 22.61 -9.26
C SER A 365 -2.62 22.83 -9.13
N ASN A 366 -3.06 23.45 -8.02
CA ASN A 366 -4.48 23.67 -7.69
C ASN A 366 -5.34 22.40 -7.55
N THR A 367 -4.72 21.22 -7.46
CA THR A 367 -5.41 19.95 -7.26
C THR A 367 -5.07 19.42 -5.88
N PHE A 368 -6.10 19.07 -5.11
CA PHE A 368 -5.95 18.39 -3.84
C PHE A 368 -6.01 16.87 -4.06
N LEU A 369 -4.96 16.17 -3.64
CA LEU A 369 -4.84 14.72 -3.70
C LEU A 369 -4.99 14.19 -2.27
N PRO A 370 -6.10 13.51 -1.93
CA PRO A 370 -6.25 12.87 -0.63
C PRO A 370 -5.28 11.70 -0.52
N GLU A 371 -4.41 11.73 0.49
CA GLU A 371 -3.34 10.76 0.68
C GLU A 371 -3.49 10.04 2.02
N SER A 372 -3.37 8.71 2.00
CA SER A 372 -3.43 7.89 3.22
C SER A 372 -2.03 7.52 3.75
N PHE A 373 -0.98 7.64 2.93
CA PHE A 373 0.38 7.24 3.31
C PHE A 373 1.12 8.27 4.17
N THR A 374 0.76 9.55 4.06
CA THR A 374 1.25 10.62 4.94
C THR A 374 0.99 10.30 6.42
N TYR A 375 -0.13 9.64 6.74
CA TYR A 375 -0.40 9.16 8.10
C TYR A 375 0.67 8.22 8.65
N VAL A 376 1.26 7.35 7.83
CA VAL A 376 2.32 6.43 8.27
C VAL A 376 3.56 7.21 8.68
N PHE A 377 3.99 8.16 7.85
CA PHE A 377 5.12 9.05 8.17
C PHE A 377 4.84 9.86 9.42
N GLU A 378 3.63 10.40 9.58
CA GLU A 378 3.27 11.13 10.79
C GLU A 378 3.20 10.23 12.04
N ILE A 379 2.72 8.99 11.94
CA ILE A 379 2.80 8.04 13.08
C ILE A 379 4.26 7.83 13.50
N PHE A 380 5.19 7.72 12.54
CA PHE A 380 6.63 7.69 12.80
C PHE A 380 7.19 9.03 13.31
N GLN A 381 6.61 10.18 12.97
CA GLN A 381 7.01 11.45 13.59
C GLN A 381 6.55 11.49 15.07
N GLN A 382 5.34 11.00 15.35
CA GLN A 382 4.72 11.12 16.67
C GLN A 382 5.32 10.19 17.71
N CYS A 383 5.31 8.88 17.42
CA CYS A 383 5.65 7.87 18.40
C CYS A 383 7.12 7.91 18.83
N PRO A 384 8.11 7.82 17.93
CA PRO A 384 9.52 7.84 18.32
C PRO A 384 10.09 9.25 18.50
N LEU A 385 9.58 10.31 17.84
CA LEU A 385 10.19 11.65 17.92
C LEU A 385 9.42 12.56 18.88
N ILE A 386 8.11 12.77 18.71
CA ILE A 386 7.40 13.72 19.59
C ILE A 386 7.23 13.18 21.01
N TYR A 387 6.86 11.92 21.21
CA TYR A 387 6.74 11.38 22.57
C TYR A 387 8.10 11.35 23.28
N ALA A 388 9.18 11.05 22.55
CA ALA A 388 10.52 11.13 23.09
C ALA A 388 10.91 12.57 23.46
N LEU A 389 10.55 13.58 22.65
CA LEU A 389 10.78 14.98 22.98
C LEU A 389 10.04 15.39 24.26
N ILE A 390 8.76 15.04 24.39
CA ILE A 390 7.96 15.31 25.61
C ILE A 390 8.64 14.67 26.83
N TYR A 391 9.12 13.43 26.69
CA TYR A 391 9.87 12.74 27.75
C TYR A 391 11.17 13.47 28.12
N VAL A 392 11.98 13.88 27.14
CA VAL A 392 13.24 14.63 27.37
C VAL A 392 12.98 15.95 28.08
N LEU A 393 11.95 16.70 27.66
CA LEU A 393 11.58 17.96 28.30
C LEU A 393 11.05 17.73 29.73
N ALA A 394 10.23 16.70 29.96
CA ALA A 394 9.73 16.37 31.30
C ALA A 394 10.89 16.02 32.25
N ARG A 395 11.83 15.20 31.78
CA ARG A 395 13.07 14.88 32.50
C ARG A 395 13.87 16.13 32.85
N ARG A 396 14.03 17.05 31.89
CA ARG A 396 14.75 18.30 32.11
C ARG A 396 14.11 19.14 33.22
N VAL A 397 12.79 19.28 33.20
CA VAL A 397 12.05 20.02 34.26
C VAL A 397 12.22 19.32 35.61
N GLY A 398 12.15 17.99 35.65
CA GLY A 398 12.36 17.19 36.86
C GLY A 398 13.75 17.37 37.48
N GLU A 399 14.80 17.31 36.66
CA GLU A 399 16.19 17.55 37.10
C GLU A 399 16.36 18.94 37.74
N VAL A 400 15.67 19.95 37.23
CA VAL A 400 15.84 21.34 37.66
C VAL A 400 14.99 21.67 38.90
N LYS A 401 13.75 21.17 38.96
CA LYS A 401 12.77 21.50 39.99
C LYS A 401 12.65 20.46 41.10
N LEU A 402 12.62 19.17 40.76
CA LEU A 402 12.32 18.09 41.70
C LEU A 402 13.59 17.48 42.32
N HIS A 403 14.68 17.45 41.56
CA HIS A 403 15.93 16.78 41.96
C HIS A 403 17.18 17.63 41.72
N PRO A 404 17.29 18.82 42.34
CA PRO A 404 18.49 19.64 42.23
C PRO A 404 19.72 18.85 42.74
N PRO A 405 20.91 19.02 42.13
CA PRO A 405 22.09 18.23 42.43
C PRO A 405 22.60 18.52 43.84
N ALA A 406 22.18 17.71 44.82
CA ALA A 406 22.66 17.78 46.19
C ALA A 406 23.06 16.42 46.80
N THR A 407 22.87 15.29 46.11
CA THR A 407 23.20 13.97 46.67
C THR A 407 23.97 13.07 45.69
N ARG A 408 25.19 12.73 46.10
CA ARG A 408 26.04 11.67 45.54
C ARG A 408 25.26 10.35 45.59
N PHE A 409 25.02 9.69 44.46
CA PHE A 409 24.96 8.24 44.37
C PHE A 409 25.15 7.79 42.91
N CYS A 410 26.09 6.86 42.73
CA CYS A 410 26.53 6.28 41.46
C CYS A 410 25.44 5.41 40.80
N HIS A 411 24.71 5.98 39.86
CA HIS A 411 24.21 5.27 38.69
C HIS A 411 24.42 6.21 37.51
N LEU A 412 24.86 5.70 36.35
CA LEU A 412 24.99 6.48 35.12
C LEU A 412 23.63 7.14 34.79
N LYS A 413 23.39 8.36 35.27
CA LYS A 413 22.25 9.16 34.86
C LYS A 413 22.62 9.78 33.53
N ILE A 414 22.06 9.26 32.44
CA ILE A 414 22.14 9.92 31.14
C ILE A 414 21.49 11.30 31.30
N SER A 415 22.29 12.35 31.13
CA SER A 415 21.83 13.74 31.23
C SER A 415 20.73 14.00 30.21
N SER A 416 19.69 14.75 30.59
CA SER A 416 18.66 15.23 29.67
C SER A 416 19.22 15.93 28.43
N LEU A 417 20.42 16.53 28.52
CA LEU A 417 21.14 17.12 27.39
C LEU A 417 21.61 16.05 26.38
N VAL A 418 22.14 14.92 26.86
CA VAL A 418 22.58 13.82 26.00
C VAL A 418 21.37 13.23 25.28
N LEU A 419 20.24 13.08 25.97
CA LEU A 419 19.00 12.61 25.35
C LEU A 419 18.50 13.58 24.27
N LEU A 420 18.59 14.90 24.49
CA LEU A 420 18.23 15.89 23.48
C LEU A 420 19.15 15.84 22.25
N ILE A 421 20.46 15.63 22.43
CA ILE A 421 21.42 15.50 21.33
C ILE A 421 21.10 14.25 20.50
N VAL A 422 20.87 13.11 21.15
CA VAL A 422 20.48 11.86 20.48
C VAL A 422 19.17 12.04 19.73
N TRP A 423 18.16 12.63 20.38
CA TRP A 423 16.89 12.95 19.75
C TRP A 423 17.05 13.88 18.54
N SER A 424 17.90 14.91 18.65
CA SER A 424 18.17 15.85 17.55
C SER A 424 18.80 15.16 16.35
N ALA A 425 19.70 14.20 16.60
CA ALA A 425 20.31 13.39 15.53
C ALA A 425 19.25 12.53 14.81
N PHE A 426 18.33 11.89 15.55
CA PHE A 426 17.23 11.12 14.95
C PHE A 426 16.26 12.02 14.17
N GLN A 427 15.86 13.17 14.71
CA GLN A 427 14.97 14.12 14.02
C GLN A 427 15.64 14.67 12.75
N LEU A 428 16.93 15.01 12.80
CA LEU A 428 17.67 15.48 11.63
C LEU A 428 17.79 14.37 10.58
N ALA A 429 18.17 13.16 10.98
CA ALA A 429 18.24 12.02 10.06
C ALA A 429 16.87 11.75 9.41
N TYR A 430 15.79 11.80 10.18
CA TYR A 430 14.44 11.65 9.67
C TYR A 430 14.05 12.76 8.68
N CYS A 431 14.36 14.02 8.98
CA CYS A 431 14.17 15.15 8.06
C CYS A 431 14.99 15.00 6.78
N VAL A 432 16.22 14.52 6.88
CA VAL A 432 17.09 14.27 5.72
C VAL A 432 16.49 13.18 4.83
N LEU A 433 16.09 12.05 5.43
CA LEU A 433 15.54 10.90 4.73
C LEU A 433 14.15 11.16 4.15
N THR A 434 13.31 11.98 4.79
CA THR A 434 11.91 12.17 4.34
C THR A 434 11.68 13.44 3.55
N VAL A 435 12.57 14.43 3.65
CA VAL A 435 12.39 15.73 2.98
C VAL A 435 13.60 16.13 2.13
N LEU A 436 14.81 16.11 2.70
CA LEU A 436 15.98 16.63 1.98
C LEU A 436 16.37 15.80 0.77
N LEU A 437 16.52 14.48 0.95
CA LEU A 437 16.92 13.58 -0.14
C LEU A 437 15.84 13.48 -1.24
N PRO A 438 14.53 13.39 -0.94
CA PRO A 438 13.51 13.35 -1.99
C PRO A 438 13.21 14.71 -2.62
N TYR A 439 13.27 15.83 -1.89
CA TYR A 439 12.73 17.11 -2.39
C TYR A 439 13.73 18.27 -2.38
N GLY A 440 14.96 18.04 -1.95
CA GLY A 440 16.04 19.02 -1.98
C GLY A 440 16.04 20.04 -0.83
N TRP A 441 17.08 20.88 -0.81
CA TRP A 441 17.36 21.82 0.28
C TRP A 441 16.26 22.86 0.49
N PHE A 442 15.69 23.38 -0.60
CA PHE A 442 14.62 24.39 -0.52
C PHE A 442 13.39 23.86 0.22
N THR A 443 12.94 22.64 -0.13
CA THR A 443 11.82 21.97 0.53
C THR A 443 12.15 21.62 1.99
N CYS A 444 13.40 21.24 2.27
CA CYS A 444 13.87 20.98 3.63
C CYS A 444 13.80 22.23 4.51
N LEU A 445 14.19 23.40 3.99
CA LEU A 445 14.08 24.67 4.72
C LEU A 445 12.62 25.04 4.98
N LEU A 446 11.74 24.78 4.02
CA LEU A 446 10.29 24.98 4.13
C LEU A 446 9.57 23.75 4.70
N SER A 447 10.11 23.16 5.76
CA SER A 447 9.52 22.00 6.45
C SER A 447 9.15 22.30 7.91
N PRO A 448 8.10 23.09 8.15
CA PRO A 448 7.65 23.43 9.51
C PRO A 448 7.27 22.21 10.36
N GLY A 449 6.71 21.16 9.75
CA GLY A 449 6.41 19.89 10.43
C GLY A 449 7.64 19.00 10.69
N ARG A 450 8.81 19.36 10.16
CA ARG A 450 10.05 18.56 10.25
C ARG A 450 11.22 19.38 10.80
N LEU A 451 11.90 20.16 9.94
CA LEU A 451 13.13 20.86 10.31
C LEU A 451 12.92 21.85 11.47
N TRP A 452 11.79 22.58 11.48
CA TRP A 452 11.55 23.64 12.47
C TRP A 452 11.30 23.10 13.89
N LEU A 453 11.00 21.80 14.01
CA LEU A 453 10.91 21.15 15.31
C LEU A 453 12.27 21.11 16.04
N LEU A 454 13.40 21.07 15.32
CA LEU A 454 14.73 21.09 15.93
C LEU A 454 14.99 22.38 16.73
N PRO A 455 14.93 23.59 16.14
CA PRO A 455 15.14 24.83 16.91
C PRO A 455 14.06 25.01 17.98
N LEU A 456 12.81 24.59 17.73
CA LEU A 456 11.75 24.60 18.75
C LEU A 456 12.13 23.75 19.97
N ALA A 457 12.57 22.50 19.76
CA ALA A 457 12.96 21.60 20.83
C ALA A 457 14.12 22.15 21.68
N TRP A 458 15.14 22.72 21.04
CA TRP A 458 16.26 23.36 21.75
C TRP A 458 15.82 24.60 22.54
N ALA A 459 14.96 25.44 21.97
CA ALA A 459 14.40 26.59 22.68
C ALA A 459 13.60 26.15 23.93
N LEU A 460 12.73 25.15 23.79
CA LEU A 460 11.95 24.59 24.90
C LEU A 460 12.85 23.96 25.97
N PHE A 461 13.94 23.29 25.58
CA PHE A 461 14.89 22.72 26.53
C PHE A 461 15.60 23.79 27.37
N ILE A 462 15.97 24.92 26.76
CA ILE A 462 16.56 26.06 27.45
C ILE A 462 15.53 26.70 28.41
N ILE A 463 14.28 26.85 27.97
CA ILE A 463 13.19 27.38 28.80
C ILE A 463 12.91 26.46 29.99
N ALA A 464 12.90 25.15 29.79
CA ALA A 464 12.73 24.15 30.85
C ALA A 464 13.81 24.24 31.95
N ALA A 465 14.97 24.82 31.63
CA ALA A 465 16.05 25.05 32.59
C ALA A 465 15.88 26.33 33.43
N ARG A 466 15.00 27.25 33.04
CA ARG A 466 14.79 28.50 33.77
C ARG A 466 13.97 28.22 35.03
N ARG A 467 14.56 28.46 36.20
CA ARG A 467 13.78 28.59 37.44
C ARG A 467 12.92 29.85 37.28
N LEU A 468 11.61 29.68 37.16
CA LEU A 468 10.68 30.79 37.39
C LEU A 468 10.96 31.28 38.81
N LYS A 469 11.43 32.52 38.93
CA LYS A 469 11.66 33.19 40.21
C LYS A 469 10.33 33.44 40.89
#